data_AF-A0A067D8M0-F1
#
_entry.id   AF-A0A067D8M0-F1
#
_cell.length_a   1.000
_cell.length_b   1.000
_cell.length_c   1.000
_cell.angle_alpha   90.00
_cell.angle_beta   90.00
_cell.angle_gamma   90.00
#
_symmetry.space_group_name_H-M   'P 1'
#
loop_
_entity.id
_entity.type
_entity.pdbx_description
1 polymer ?
#
loop_
_entity_poly.entity_id
_entity_poly.type
_entity_poly.pdbx_seq_one_letter_code
_entity_poly.pdbx_strand_id
1 'polypeptide(L)' 'GDLTGTAAVKLWVDERPKYNYNSNTCVGGECRHYTQVVWRNSVRLGCARVKCNNNRGTFVICSYDPPGNVAGKRPY' A
#
# COMPACT_ATOMS: atom_id res chain seq x y z
N GLY A 1 -1.00 -9.13 -17.71
CA GLY A 1 -1.77 -7.90 -17.99
C GLY A 1 -0.91 -6.69 -17.67
N ASP A 2 -1.19 -5.55 -18.31
CA ASP A 2 -0.53 -4.29 -17.98
C ASP A 2 -1.18 -3.71 -16.71
N LEU A 3 -0.50 -3.77 -15.57
CA LEU A 3 -1.03 -3.25 -14.29
C LEU A 3 -0.80 -1.73 -14.25
N THR A 4 -1.88 -0.95 -14.20
CA THR A 4 -1.79 0.50 -14.08
C THR A 4 -1.47 0.91 -12.63
N GLY A 5 -0.92 2.11 -12.45
CA GLY A 5 -0.69 2.66 -11.10
C GLY A 5 -1.97 2.74 -10.28
N THR A 6 -3.08 3.20 -10.90
CA THR A 6 -4.39 3.26 -10.24
C THR A 6 -4.90 1.88 -9.83
N ALA A 7 -4.74 0.86 -10.69
CA ALA A 7 -5.12 -0.50 -10.34
C ALA A 7 -4.27 -1.06 -9.18
N ALA A 8 -2.97 -0.77 -9.15
CA ALA A 8 -2.10 -1.16 -8.04
C ALA A 8 -2.52 -0.51 -6.72
N VAL A 9 -2.76 0.81 -6.72
CA VAL A 9 -3.24 1.52 -5.51
C VAL A 9 -4.61 1.00 -5.08
N LYS A 10 -5.50 0.68 -6.03
CA LYS A 10 -6.79 0.07 -5.70
C LYS A 10 -6.61 -1.28 -4.98
N LEU A 11 -5.71 -2.14 -5.45
CA LEU A 11 -5.42 -3.43 -4.80
C LEU A 11 -4.93 -3.23 -3.35
N TRP A 12 -4.11 -2.21 -3.10
CA TRP A 12 -3.67 -1.87 -1.75
C TRP A 12 -4.80 -1.33 -0.89
N VAL A 13 -5.68 -0.48 -1.44
CA VAL A 13 -6.85 0.09 -0.72
C VAL A 13 -7.90 -0.98 -0.44
N ASP A 14 -8.05 -1.98 -1.30
CA ASP A 14 -8.98 -3.10 -1.13
C ASP A 14 -8.63 -3.97 0.09
N GLU A 15 -7.48 -3.74 0.75
CA GLU A 15 -7.15 -4.33 2.04
C GLU A 15 -7.82 -3.64 3.23
N ARG A 16 -8.50 -2.50 3.04
CA ARG A 16 -9.26 -1.79 4.09
C ARG A 16 -10.09 -2.70 5.01
N PRO A 17 -10.94 -3.63 4.52
CA PRO A 17 -11.73 -4.50 5.40
C PRO A 17 -10.89 -5.46 6.26
N LYS A 18 -9.60 -5.64 5.92
CA LYS A 18 -8.65 -6.46 6.67
C LYS A 18 -7.91 -5.67 7.73
N TYR A 19 -8.14 -4.36 7.88
CA TYR A 19 -7.54 -3.58 8.96
C TYR A 19 -8.59 -3.25 10.03
N ASN A 20 -8.34 -3.71 11.26
CA ASN A 20 -9.17 -3.35 12.41
C ASN A 20 -8.52 -2.18 13.16
N TYR A 21 -9.17 -1.02 13.10
CA TYR A 21 -8.68 0.21 13.73
C TYR A 21 -8.62 0.14 15.27
N ASN A 22 -9.59 -0.54 15.89
CA ASN A 22 -9.69 -0.61 17.35
C ASN A 22 -8.52 -1.39 17.93
N SER A 23 -8.21 -2.56 17.34
CA SER A 23 -7.08 -3.39 17.76
C SER A 23 -5.74 -2.97 17.15
N ASN A 24 -5.74 -2.09 16.14
CA ASN A 24 -4.56 -1.72 15.35
C ASN A 24 -3.84 -2.94 14.75
N THR A 25 -4.61 -3.91 14.25
CA THR A 25 -4.09 -5.16 13.70
C THR A 25 -4.74 -5.51 12.36
N CYS A 26 -4.03 -6.30 11.55
CA CYS A 26 -4.63 -6.92 10.38
C CYS A 26 -5.47 -8.13 10.81
N VAL A 27 -6.71 -8.18 10.32
CA VAL A 27 -7.68 -9.25 10.53
C VAL A 27 -7.94 -9.95 9.20
N GLY A 28 -7.67 -11.26 9.12
CA GLY A 28 -7.96 -12.02 7.90
C GLY A 28 -6.99 -11.79 6.73
N GLY A 29 -5.75 -11.34 6.98
CA GLY A 29 -4.67 -11.34 6.00
C GLY A 29 -3.83 -10.07 5.98
N GLU A 30 -3.21 -9.78 4.84
CA GLU A 30 -2.39 -8.59 4.62
C GLU A 30 -3.25 -7.31 4.64
N CYS A 31 -2.78 -6.28 5.33
CA CYS A 31 -3.41 -4.96 5.39
C CYS A 31 -2.41 -3.79 5.42
N ARG A 32 -1.11 -4.09 5.40
CA ARG A 32 -0.06 -3.10 5.58
C ARG A 32 0.13 -2.21 4.34
N HIS A 33 -0.34 -2.63 3.17
CA HIS A 33 -0.36 -1.72 2.02
C HIS A 33 -1.44 -0.67 2.23
N TYR A 34 -2.65 -1.05 2.65
CA TYR A 34 -3.70 -0.09 3.00
C TYR A 34 -3.21 0.91 4.05
N THR A 35 -2.64 0.44 5.16
CA THR A 35 -2.20 1.34 6.25
C THR A 35 -1.09 2.29 5.80
N GLN A 36 -0.21 1.90 4.87
CA GLN A 36 0.76 2.82 4.27
C GLN A 36 0.09 3.86 3.35
N VAL A 37 -0.87 3.46 2.52
CA VAL A 37 -1.59 4.37 1.61
C VAL A 37 -2.30 5.48 2.37
N VAL A 38 -2.91 5.17 3.51
CA VAL A 38 -3.66 6.14 4.33
C VAL A 38 -2.87 6.70 5.50
N TRP A 39 -1.53 6.59 5.49
CA TRP A 39 -0.70 7.02 6.59
C TRP A 39 -0.62 8.56 6.68
N ARG A 40 -1.26 9.13 7.70
CA ARG A 40 -1.41 10.57 7.94
C ARG A 40 -0.11 11.37 7.86
N ASN A 41 0.98 10.79 8.38
CA ASN A 41 2.26 11.50 8.45
C ASN A 41 3.08 11.39 7.16
N SER A 42 2.68 10.58 6.18
CA SER A 42 3.36 10.50 4.89
C SER A 42 2.89 11.65 4.00
N VAL A 43 3.69 12.70 3.88
CA VAL A 43 3.31 13.93 3.15
C VAL A 43 3.96 14.03 1.77
N ARG A 44 4.92 13.15 1.48
CA ARG A 44 5.60 13.04 0.18
C ARG A 44 5.38 11.64 -0.37
N LEU A 45 5.15 11.54 -1.67
CA LEU A 45 4.90 10.30 -2.39
C LEU A 45 5.58 10.34 -3.76
N GLY A 46 6.25 9.24 -4.12
CA GLY A 46 6.73 9.00 -5.47
C GLY A 46 6.42 7.57 -5.88
N CYS A 47 5.97 7.35 -7.12
CA CYS A 47 5.63 6.02 -7.62
C CYS A 47 6.30 5.75 -8.96
N ALA A 48 6.58 4.47 -9.23
CA ALA A 48 7.12 4.00 -10.49
C ALA A 48 6.43 2.71 -10.92
N ARG A 49 6.35 2.50 -12.24
CA ARG A 49 5.97 1.20 -12.81
C ARG A 49 6.97 0.77 -13.86
N VAL A 50 7.24 -0.53 -13.91
CA VAL A 50 8.12 -1.16 -14.90
C VAL A 50 7.45 -2.42 -15.43
N LYS A 51 7.39 -2.56 -16.75
CA LYS A 51 6.98 -3.81 -17.39
C LYS A 51 8.15 -4.79 -17.34
N CYS A 52 7.95 -5.96 -16.75
CA CYS A 52 8.98 -6.97 -16.61
C CYS A 52 9.16 -7.75 -17.94
N ASN A 53 10.40 -8.14 -18.24
CA ASN A 53 10.72 -8.97 -19.41
C ASN A 53 10.03 -10.34 -19.35
N ASN A 54 9.94 -11.02 -20.50
CA ASN A 54 9.41 -12.38 -20.63
C ASN A 54 7.99 -12.55 -20.06
N ASN A 55 7.12 -11.54 -20.28
CA ASN A 55 5.72 -11.54 -19.84
C ASN A 55 5.50 -11.77 -18.33
N ARG A 56 6.48 -11.42 -17.48
CA ARG A 56 6.40 -11.58 -16.02
C ARG A 56 5.52 -10.53 -15.32
N GLY A 57 4.68 -9.82 -16.07
CA GLY A 57 3.77 -8.80 -15.54
C GLY A 57 4.39 -7.41 -15.44
N THR A 58 3.82 -6.59 -14.56
CA THR A 58 4.23 -5.20 -14.32
C THR A 58 4.51 -5.04 -12.82
N PHE A 59 5.69 -4.51 -12.50
CA PHE A 59 6.07 -4.15 -11.15
C PHE A 59 5.66 -2.71 -10.88
N VAL A 60 4.97 -2.46 -9.76
CA VAL A 60 4.56 -1.12 -9.34
C VAL A 60 5.04 -0.90 -7.92
N ILE A 61 5.67 0.24 -7.67
CA ILE A 61 6.16 0.65 -6.37
C ILE A 61 5.74 2.08 -6.08
N CYS A 62 5.45 2.37 -4.81
CA CYS A 62 5.31 3.72 -4.29
C CYS A 62 6.16 3.86 -3.02
N SER A 63 6.90 4.96 -2.91
CA SER A 63 7.71 5.34 -1.76
C SER A 63 7.09 6.54 -1.07
N TYR A 64 6.99 6.47 0.24
CA TYR A 64 6.31 7.44 1.10
C TYR A 64 7.31 8.05 2.08
N ASP A 65 7.19 9.35 2.34
CA ASP A 65 8.02 10.02 3.33
C ASP A 65 7.24 11.08 4.14
N PRO A 66 7.43 11.17 5.47
CA PRO A 66 8.06 10.17 6.35
C PRO A 66 7.45 8.76 6.20
N PRO A 67 8.21 7.68 6.48
CA PRO A 67 7.72 6.32 6.26
C PRO A 67 6.53 6.01 7.17
N GLY A 68 5.60 5.21 6.63
CA GLY A 68 4.46 4.71 7.37
C GLY A 68 4.75 3.42 8.11
N ASN A 69 3.69 2.77 8.60
CA ASN A 69 3.75 1.43 9.18
C ASN A 69 4.72 1.30 10.37
N VAL A 70 4.93 2.39 11.11
CA VAL A 70 5.75 2.41 12.33
C VAL A 70 5.07 1.58 13.41
N ALA A 71 5.81 0.65 14.03
CA ALA A 71 5.28 -0.24 15.06
C ALA A 71 4.63 0.54 16.22
N GLY A 72 3.43 0.12 16.61
CA GLY A 72 2.65 0.77 17.68
C GLY A 72 1.97 2.08 17.31
N LYS A 73 2.20 2.64 16.11
CA LYS A 73 1.53 3.85 15.63
C LYS A 73 0.31 3.48 14.77
N ARG A 74 -0.68 4.37 14.74
CA ARG A 74 -1.87 4.24 13.88
C ARG A 74 -1.69 5.04 12.58
N PRO A 75 -2.28 4.56 11.48
CA PRO A 75 -2.21 5.25 10.19
C PRO A 75 -3.00 6.57 10.17
N TYR A 76 -4.04 6.73 10.98
CA TYR A 76 -4.86 7.94 11.11
C TYR A 76 -5.44 8.05 12.53
#